data_AF-A0A944W6R1-F1
#
_entry.id   AF-A0A944W6R1-F1
#
_cell.length_a   1.000
_cell.length_b   1.000
_cell.length_c   1.000
_cell.angle_alpha   90.00
_cell.angle_beta   90.00
_cell.angle_gamma   90.00
#
_symmetry.space_group_name_H-M   'P 1'
#
loop_
_entity.id
_entity.type
_entity.pdbx_description
1 polymer ?
#
loop_
_entity_poly.entity_id
_entity_poly.type
_entity_poly.pdbx_seq_one_letter_code
_entity_poly.pdbx_strand_id
1 'polypeptide(L)'
;MKKLIPILLTSFLCAQSGLSPVVAYWKTLNSSEKETFLFSYLTQVYETHTELKNSVGYGGVTEWYYNNRAELVYGIFDKLEDIKLSDLSKWVDEFYSYGEYANKPFFEALEFAYRFADAEGGSMYEKYENLKFEQIKPKSD
;
A
#
# COMPACT_ATOMS: atom_id res chain seq x y z
N MET A 1 17.05 -42.83 -40.23
CA MET A 1 16.38 -42.56 -38.93
C MET A 1 16.92 -41.24 -38.39
N LYS A 2 16.25 -40.12 -38.69
CA LYS A 2 16.66 -38.78 -38.25
C LYS A 2 16.09 -38.54 -36.85
N LYS A 3 16.97 -38.36 -35.86
CA LYS A 3 16.62 -38.00 -34.49
C LYS A 3 16.17 -36.53 -34.49
N LEU A 4 14.86 -36.30 -34.36
CA LEU A 4 14.34 -34.97 -34.04
C LEU A 4 14.52 -34.75 -32.54
N ILE A 5 15.38 -33.78 -32.25
CA ILE A 5 15.73 -33.29 -30.93
C ILE A 5 14.49 -32.65 -30.29
N PRO A 6 14.04 -33.06 -29.09
CA PRO A 6 12.97 -32.36 -28.38
C PRO A 6 13.58 -31.17 -27.61
N ILE A 7 14.16 -30.19 -28.31
CA ILE A 7 14.43 -28.86 -27.72
C ILE A 7 13.18 -28.02 -27.99
N LEU A 8 12.07 -28.40 -27.36
CA LEU A 8 10.87 -27.55 -27.34
C LEU A 8 10.01 -27.79 -26.09
N LEU A 9 10.62 -28.23 -24.98
CA LEU A 9 9.89 -28.61 -23.77
C LEU A 9 10.49 -28.10 -22.44
N THR A 10 11.47 -27.19 -22.47
CA THR A 10 12.06 -26.59 -21.25
C THR A 10 11.77 -25.09 -21.06
N SER A 11 10.71 -24.56 -21.69
CA SER A 11 10.21 -23.21 -21.39
C SER A 11 8.98 -23.18 -20.48
N PHE A 12 8.63 -24.31 -19.85
CA PHE A 12 7.69 -24.32 -18.73
C PHE A 12 8.45 -24.46 -17.42
N LEU A 13 8.04 -23.66 -16.44
CA LEU A 13 8.46 -23.66 -15.02
C LEU A 13 9.49 -22.59 -14.60
N CYS A 14 9.24 -21.35 -14.97
CA CYS A 14 9.14 -20.31 -13.95
C CYS A 14 7.78 -19.64 -14.16
N ALA A 15 6.74 -20.19 -13.54
CA ALA A 15 5.61 -19.35 -13.19
C ALA A 15 6.18 -18.31 -12.22
N GLN A 16 6.61 -17.18 -12.76
CA GLN A 16 6.94 -16.02 -11.93
C GLN A 16 5.64 -15.72 -11.21
N SER A 17 5.55 -16.05 -9.92
CA SER A 17 4.63 -15.40 -8.99
C SER A 17 5.01 -13.92 -9.00
N GLY A 18 4.55 -13.22 -10.05
CA GLY A 18 4.97 -11.87 -10.37
C GLY A 18 4.55 -10.95 -9.25
N LEU A 19 5.50 -10.15 -8.77
CA LEU A 19 5.16 -9.00 -7.94
C LEU A 19 4.14 -8.16 -8.70
N SER A 20 3.16 -7.61 -7.98
CA SER A 20 2.26 -6.63 -8.56
C SER A 20 3.10 -5.47 -9.13
N PRO A 21 2.70 -4.84 -10.24
CA PRO A 21 3.49 -3.79 -10.88
C PRO A 21 3.88 -2.67 -9.91
N VAL A 22 2.99 -2.31 -8.99
CA VAL A 22 3.25 -1.29 -7.96
C VAL A 22 4.35 -1.73 -7.00
N VAL A 23 4.30 -2.98 -6.52
CA VAL A 23 5.32 -3.50 -5.60
C VAL A 23 6.66 -3.67 -6.31
N ALA A 24 6.64 -4.14 -7.56
CA ALA A 24 7.83 -4.25 -8.39
C ALA A 24 8.48 -2.87 -8.59
N TYR A 25 7.68 -1.85 -8.93
CA TYR A 25 8.15 -0.47 -9.09
C TYR A 25 8.67 0.11 -7.77
N TRP A 26 7.95 -0.03 -6.67
CA TRP A 26 8.36 0.43 -5.34
C TRP A 26 9.77 -0.05 -4.97
N LYS A 27 10.06 -1.32 -5.23
CA LYS A 27 11.36 -1.94 -4.92
C LYS A 27 12.52 -1.40 -5.76
N THR A 28 12.27 -0.72 -6.88
CA THR A 28 13.31 -0.08 -7.69
C THR A 28 13.64 1.34 -7.24
N LEU A 29 12.80 1.95 -6.40
CA LEU A 29 12.92 3.35 -6.01
C LEU A 29 13.95 3.56 -4.91
N ASN A 30 14.70 4.66 -5.00
CA ASN A 30 15.46 5.19 -3.88
C ASN A 30 14.55 5.95 -2.89
N SER A 31 15.10 6.39 -1.75
CA SER A 31 14.30 7.02 -0.69
C SER A 31 13.54 8.27 -1.14
N SER A 32 14.16 9.16 -1.93
CA SER A 32 13.49 10.39 -2.41
C SER A 32 12.42 10.08 -3.45
N GLU A 33 12.67 9.10 -4.32
CA GLU A 33 11.67 8.61 -5.27
C GLU A 33 10.47 7.95 -4.58
N LYS A 34 10.68 7.25 -3.46
CA LYS A 34 9.60 6.68 -2.64
C LYS A 34 8.71 7.73 -2.01
N GLU A 35 9.28 8.81 -1.49
CA GLU A 35 8.50 9.94 -0.97
C GLU A 35 7.67 10.59 -2.09
N THR A 36 8.25 10.75 -3.27
CA THR A 36 7.56 11.29 -4.45
C THR A 36 6.41 10.38 -4.90
N PHE A 37 6.67 9.06 -4.93
CA PHE A 37 5.65 8.05 -5.25
C PHE A 37 4.52 8.07 -4.22
N LEU A 38 4.83 8.10 -2.92
CA LEU A 38 3.83 8.17 -1.85
C LEU A 38 2.95 9.41 -2.01
N PHE A 39 3.55 10.59 -2.16
CA PHE A 39 2.78 11.82 -2.32
C PHE A 39 1.87 11.77 -3.56
N SER A 40 2.37 11.23 -4.67
CA SER A 40 1.61 11.05 -5.91
C SER A 40 0.45 10.07 -5.73
N TYR A 41 0.68 8.95 -5.04
CA TYR A 41 -0.35 7.95 -4.73
C TYR A 41 -1.47 8.55 -3.85
N LEU A 42 -1.10 9.25 -2.77
CA LEU A 42 -2.05 9.91 -1.87
C LEU A 42 -2.91 10.93 -2.63
N THR A 43 -2.26 11.77 -3.44
CA THR A 43 -2.96 12.77 -4.26
C THR A 43 -3.93 12.11 -5.24
N GLN A 44 -3.49 11.04 -5.94
CA GLN A 44 -4.34 10.33 -6.89
C GLN A 44 -5.59 9.73 -6.22
N VAL A 45 -5.46 9.16 -5.02
CA VAL A 45 -6.60 8.60 -4.28
C VAL A 45 -7.58 9.71 -3.87
N TYR A 46 -7.07 10.84 -3.38
CA TYR A 46 -7.88 12.01 -3.05
C TYR A 46 -8.64 12.56 -4.25
N GLU A 47 -7.95 12.72 -5.39
CA GLU A 47 -8.54 13.23 -6.63
C GLU A 47 -9.59 12.27 -7.17
N THR A 48 -9.32 10.96 -7.15
CA THR A 48 -10.27 9.94 -7.58
C THR A 48 -11.55 9.99 -6.74
N HIS A 49 -11.45 10.11 -5.41
CA HIS A 49 -12.64 10.24 -4.57
C HIS A 49 -13.41 11.53 -4.86
N THR A 50 -12.69 12.65 -5.06
CA THR A 50 -13.29 13.93 -5.43
C THR A 50 -14.04 13.85 -6.76
N GLU A 51 -13.45 13.18 -7.76
CA GLU A 51 -14.08 12.95 -9.05
C GLU A 51 -15.30 12.04 -8.96
N LEU A 52 -15.23 10.96 -8.15
CA LEU A 52 -16.37 10.09 -7.88
C LEU A 52 -17.54 10.85 -7.25
N LYS A 53 -17.27 11.73 -6.26
CA LYS A 53 -18.29 12.61 -5.67
C LYS A 53 -18.94 13.51 -6.72
N ASN A 54 -18.15 14.08 -7.62
CA ASN A 54 -18.64 15.02 -8.64
C ASN A 54 -19.41 14.33 -9.77
N SER A 55 -19.02 13.11 -10.15
CA SER A 55 -19.56 12.40 -11.31
C SER A 55 -20.69 11.42 -10.96
N VAL A 56 -20.62 10.76 -9.81
CA VAL A 56 -21.55 9.70 -9.38
C VAL A 56 -22.40 10.12 -8.17
N GLY A 57 -21.97 11.12 -7.40
CA GLY A 57 -22.59 11.51 -6.14
C GLY A 57 -22.05 10.71 -4.95
N TYR A 58 -22.72 10.75 -3.80
CA TYR A 58 -22.19 10.27 -2.52
C TYR A 58 -22.44 8.79 -2.20
N GLY A 59 -23.24 8.07 -2.99
CA GLY A 59 -23.62 6.69 -2.70
C GLY A 59 -22.80 5.63 -3.44
N GLY A 60 -23.05 4.37 -3.12
CA GLY A 60 -22.55 3.22 -3.90
C GLY A 60 -21.03 3.16 -3.98
N VAL A 61 -20.49 3.28 -5.19
CA VAL A 61 -19.04 3.19 -5.43
C VAL A 61 -18.26 4.32 -4.74
N THR A 62 -18.84 5.51 -4.60
CA THR A 62 -18.18 6.64 -3.94
C THR A 62 -17.97 6.36 -2.46
N GLU A 63 -19.03 5.92 -1.77
CA GLU A 63 -18.98 5.55 -0.36
C GLU A 63 -18.04 4.35 -0.14
N TRP A 64 -18.12 3.34 -1.01
CA TRP A 64 -17.19 2.22 -0.95
C TRP A 64 -15.73 2.67 -1.11
N TYR A 65 -15.45 3.55 -2.08
CA TYR A 65 -14.10 4.07 -2.31
C TYR A 65 -13.61 4.90 -1.12
N TYR A 66 -14.48 5.69 -0.50
CA TYR A 66 -14.17 6.40 0.73
C TYR A 66 -13.72 5.43 1.84
N ASN A 67 -14.61 4.49 2.21
CA ASN A 67 -14.41 3.56 3.32
C ASN A 67 -13.21 2.61 3.12
N ASN A 68 -12.81 2.34 1.86
CA ASN A 68 -11.77 1.35 1.55
C ASN A 68 -10.46 1.96 1.03
N ARG A 69 -10.45 3.26 0.69
CA ARG A 69 -9.28 3.94 0.10
C ARG A 69 -9.10 5.35 0.64
N ALA A 70 -10.08 6.22 0.44
CA ALA A 70 -9.87 7.65 0.66
C ALA A 70 -9.76 8.02 2.15
N GLU A 71 -10.47 7.34 3.04
CA GLU A 71 -10.44 7.63 4.49
C GLU A 71 -9.02 7.57 5.07
N LEU A 72 -8.25 6.51 4.74
CA LEU A 72 -6.85 6.40 5.14
C LEU A 72 -6.02 7.59 4.63
N VAL A 73 -6.21 7.96 3.36
CA VAL A 73 -5.46 9.05 2.72
C VAL A 73 -5.80 10.41 3.34
N TYR A 74 -7.06 10.64 3.70
CA TYR A 74 -7.45 11.83 4.46
C TYR A 74 -6.75 11.87 5.81
N GLY A 75 -6.75 10.75 6.56
CA GLY A 75 -6.04 10.67 7.84
C GLY A 75 -4.53 10.93 7.71
N ILE A 76 -3.88 10.43 6.65
CA ILE A 76 -2.47 10.73 6.38
C ILE A 76 -2.27 12.21 6.08
N PHE A 77 -3.11 12.83 5.25
CA PHE A 77 -3.00 14.25 4.93
C PHE A 77 -3.17 15.15 6.16
N ASP A 78 -4.11 14.83 7.04
CA ASP A 78 -4.32 15.54 8.30
C ASP A 78 -3.12 15.45 9.26
N LYS A 79 -2.23 14.47 9.04
CA LYS A 79 -1.06 14.19 9.87
C LYS A 79 0.27 14.50 9.21
N LEU A 80 0.32 15.06 8.00
CA LEU A 80 1.58 15.31 7.30
C LEU A 80 2.51 16.31 8.01
N GLU A 81 1.98 17.17 8.89
CA GLU A 81 2.80 18.05 9.73
C GLU A 81 3.55 17.28 10.83
N ASP A 82 2.98 16.16 11.30
CA ASP A 82 3.51 15.33 12.39
C ASP A 82 4.29 14.11 11.87
N ILE A 83 3.81 13.50 10.78
CA ILE A 83 4.33 12.27 10.19
C ILE A 83 5.00 12.57 8.85
N LYS A 84 6.31 12.32 8.78
CA LYS A 84 7.08 12.52 7.55
C LYS A 84 6.83 11.40 6.54
N LEU A 85 6.73 11.74 5.26
CA LEU A 85 6.67 10.75 4.16
C LEU A 85 7.84 9.76 4.20
N SER A 86 9.02 10.22 4.64
CA SER A 86 10.20 9.38 4.81
C SER A 86 10.01 8.27 5.86
N ASP A 87 9.17 8.50 6.88
CA ASP A 87 8.89 7.51 7.91
C ASP A 87 7.83 6.52 7.43
N LEU A 88 6.81 6.99 6.70
CA LEU A 88 5.88 6.12 6.00
C LEU A 88 6.62 5.19 5.01
N SER A 89 7.55 5.71 4.21
CA SER A 89 8.29 4.88 3.24
C SER A 89 9.12 3.79 3.91
N LYS A 90 9.71 4.06 5.08
CA LYS A 90 10.46 3.04 5.84
C LYS A 90 9.55 1.92 6.31
N TRP A 91 8.35 2.24 6.80
CA TRP A 91 7.40 1.23 7.24
C TRP A 91 6.79 0.43 6.09
N VAL A 92 6.62 1.05 4.91
CA VAL A 92 6.24 0.32 3.69
C VAL A 92 7.35 -0.66 3.27
N ASP A 93 8.62 -0.25 3.32
CA ASP A 93 9.75 -1.16 3.07
C ASP A 93 9.79 -2.32 4.07
N GLU A 94 9.56 -2.02 5.36
CA GLU A 94 9.51 -3.01 6.42
C GLU A 94 8.39 -4.03 6.18
N PHE A 95 7.19 -3.54 5.85
CA PHE A 95 6.05 -4.40 5.50
C PHE A 95 6.41 -5.37 4.36
N TYR A 96 7.05 -4.89 3.29
CA TYR A 96 7.43 -5.73 2.16
C TYR A 96 8.67 -6.60 2.38
N SER A 97 9.39 -6.42 3.49
CA SER A 97 10.51 -7.27 3.88
C SER A 97 10.06 -8.66 4.36
N TYR A 98 8.82 -8.76 4.85
CA TYR A 98 8.22 -10.03 5.28
C TYR A 98 7.75 -10.85 4.08
N GLY A 99 8.22 -12.10 3.97
CA GLY A 99 7.95 -12.97 2.82
C GLY A 99 6.46 -13.18 2.54
N GLU A 100 5.62 -13.24 3.57
CA GLU A 100 4.15 -13.35 3.43
C GLU A 100 3.47 -12.07 2.92
N TYR A 101 4.12 -10.91 3.08
CA TYR A 101 3.61 -9.61 2.67
C TYR A 101 4.27 -9.07 1.40
N ALA A 102 5.31 -9.76 0.90
CA ALA A 102 6.14 -9.34 -0.22
C ALA A 102 5.38 -9.01 -1.52
N ASN A 103 4.11 -9.42 -1.66
CA ASN A 103 3.24 -9.11 -2.80
C ASN A 103 1.83 -8.64 -2.41
N LYS A 104 1.63 -8.18 -1.17
CA LYS A 104 0.34 -7.64 -0.74
C LYS A 104 0.04 -6.29 -1.42
N PRO A 105 -1.24 -5.94 -1.60
CA PRO A 105 -1.64 -4.65 -2.17
C PRO A 105 -0.96 -3.47 -1.48
N PHE A 106 -0.55 -2.46 -2.26
CA PHE A 106 0.13 -1.27 -1.73
C PHE A 106 -0.68 -0.53 -0.66
N PHE A 107 -2.00 -0.52 -0.80
CA PHE A 107 -2.88 0.07 0.20
C PHE A 107 -2.73 -0.57 1.59
N GLU A 108 -2.55 -1.89 1.67
CA GLU A 108 -2.34 -2.58 2.96
C GLU A 108 -0.98 -2.20 3.58
N ALA A 109 0.06 -2.05 2.74
CA ALA A 109 1.37 -1.58 3.20
C ALA A 109 1.32 -0.14 3.71
N LEU A 110 0.55 0.73 3.03
CA LEU A 110 0.34 2.11 3.43
C LEU A 110 -0.46 2.21 4.74
N GLU A 111 -1.49 1.40 4.90
CA GLU A 111 -2.27 1.31 6.13
C GLU A 111 -1.39 0.88 7.31
N PHE A 112 -0.57 -0.16 7.12
CA PHE A 112 0.43 -0.57 8.08
C PHE A 112 1.38 0.58 8.42
N ALA A 113 1.92 1.26 7.41
CA ALA A 113 2.87 2.35 7.62
C ALA A 113 2.28 3.52 8.42
N TYR A 114 1.04 3.92 8.10
CA TYR A 114 0.34 4.98 8.81
C TYR A 114 0.11 4.62 10.28
N ARG A 115 -0.42 3.43 10.56
CA ARG A 115 -0.67 2.93 11.92
C ARG A 115 0.62 2.91 12.77
N PHE A 116 1.75 2.50 12.18
CA PHE A 116 3.02 2.43 12.90
C PHE A 116 3.68 3.78 13.12
N ALA A 117 3.50 4.72 12.18
CA ALA A 117 3.98 6.08 12.28
C ALA A 117 3.17 6.94 13.27
N ASP A 118 1.86 6.72 13.37
CA ASP A 118 0.96 7.44 14.29
C ASP A 118 1.00 6.88 15.73
N ALA A 119 1.36 5.61 15.92
CA ALA A 119 1.42 5.00 17.26
C ALA A 119 2.63 5.51 18.09
N GLU A 120 2.37 6.25 19.16
CA GLU A 120 3.36 6.58 20.19
C GLU A 120 3.80 5.33 20.99
N GLY A 121 5.11 5.15 21.19
CA GLY A 121 5.71 4.26 22.20
C GLY A 121 5.25 2.79 22.24
N GLY A 122 5.95 1.89 21.54
CA GLY A 122 5.77 0.43 21.68
C GLY A 122 6.70 -0.36 20.74
N SER A 123 7.06 -1.59 21.11
CA SER A 123 7.85 -2.46 20.25
C SER A 123 7.05 -2.97 19.05
N MET A 124 7.75 -3.37 17.99
CA MET A 124 7.18 -3.76 16.68
C MET A 124 6.10 -4.84 16.78
N TYR A 125 6.29 -5.81 17.67
CA TYR A 125 5.35 -6.89 17.93
C TYR A 125 4.10 -6.45 18.71
N GLU A 126 4.26 -5.56 19.70
CA GLU A 126 3.13 -4.99 20.46
C GLU A 126 2.23 -4.14 19.56
N LYS A 127 2.82 -3.37 18.65
CA LYS A 127 2.08 -2.63 17.62
C LYS A 127 1.36 -3.58 16.66
N TYR A 128 1.99 -4.66 16.21
CA TYR A 128 1.38 -5.65 15.29
C TYR A 128 0.18 -6.38 15.91
N GLU A 129 0.26 -6.82 17.17
CA GLU A 129 -0.84 -7.51 17.84
C GLU A 129 -2.03 -6.59 18.16
N ASN A 130 -1.78 -5.32 18.53
CA ASN A 130 -2.85 -4.34 18.77
C ASN A 130 -3.66 -4.04 17.50
N LEU A 131 -3.04 -4.09 16.30
CA LEU A 131 -3.67 -3.75 15.03
C LEU A 131 -4.57 -4.84 14.44
N LYS A 132 -4.50 -6.09 14.94
CA LYS A 132 -5.40 -7.17 14.52
C LYS A 132 -6.85 -6.98 15.00
N PHE A 133 -7.10 -6.08 15.95
CA PHE A 133 -8.36 -6.02 16.68
C PHE A 133 -9.12 -4.69 16.62
N GLU A 134 -8.53 -3.61 16.09
CA GLU A 134 -9.20 -2.30 16.06
C GLU A 134 -9.39 -1.76 14.63
N GLN A 135 -10.66 -1.55 14.25
CA GLN A 135 -11.02 -0.65 13.16
C GLN A 135 -10.72 0.78 13.60
N ILE A 136 -10.09 1.56 12.72
CA ILE A 136 -9.84 2.98 12.92
C ILE A 136 -11.21 3.64 13.10
N LYS A 137 -11.50 4.12 14.32
CA LYS A 137 -12.63 5.02 14.55
C LYS A 137 -12.09 6.45 14.52
N PRO A 138 -12.72 7.37 13.79
CA PRO A 138 -12.35 8.77 13.87
C PRO A 138 -12.51 9.25 15.32
N LYS A 139 -11.61 10.14 15.76
CA LYS A 139 -11.85 10.91 16.99
C LYS A 139 -13.16 11.67 16.78
N SER A 140 -14.10 11.46 17.70
CA SER A 140 -15.23 12.37 17.84
C SER A 140 -14.70 13.67 18.41
N ASP A 141 -15.06 14.79 17.77
CA ASP A 141 -14.94 16.12 18.38
C ASP A 141 -15.75 16.22 19.68
#